data_AF-A0A432FJ44-F1
#
_entry.id   AF-A0A432FJ44-F1
#
_cell.length_a   1.000
_cell.length_b   1.000
_cell.length_c   1.000
_cell.angle_alpha   90.00
_cell.angle_beta   90.00
_cell.angle_gamma   90.00
#
_symmetry.space_group_name_H-M   'P 1'
#
loop_
_entity.id
_entity.type
_entity.pdbx_description
1 polymer ?
#
loop_
_entity_poly.entity_id
_entity_poly.type
_entity_poly.pdbx_seq_one_letter_code
_entity_poly.pdbx_strand_id
1 'polypeptide(L)'
;EEILLDENVLAKGHDYFAVGGMDVSPDNQWMSYGVDLVSRRIYTIYFKNLVTGDVLKETIPNSTGSVAWANDNKTVFYTSKNEVTLLPEKIWRHKVGTDSAKDELVYEEKDESFYNGVYRSKSGEFIIIWNSSTLVNDYHILSANDPDGEFNNFSPRGTEHEYSIDHYQNKFYIITNWEAKNNRLMETSENATDMGNWKEVIAHRNDVHLLGMEIFKDHLVLNERKDGLRGLRVINQKNGQDEYINFGEQTYTARISVNEEFNTNILRYGYTSMVTPSSTYDYNMNTGEITLMKQQEVVGGYDQSLYRSERHYALARDGQPVPISLVYKKDLKNDPTFNNQGAPDNPQNLLLYAYGSYGSTRDPYFSSTRLSLLDRGFIYAIAHVRGSQIYGRQSYDDGKMLNKKNTFTDFIDAGKYLVKEGLTDPNHLFAEGGSAGGLLIGAIVNMAPELWKGTIAAVPFVDVVTTMLDASIPLTSNEWDEWGNPEEKKYYDYMLSYSPYDQVIDQVHPNMLVTSGFFDSQVQYWEPLKWMAKLRDNWQGENVLYLHMNMDAGHGGKSGRFRRYREVALEYAFLFDLVGIKE
;
A
#
# COMPACT_ATOMS: atom_id res chain seq x y z
N GLU A 1 -27.08 -2.80 -18.59
CA GLU A 1 -25.64 -3.03 -18.41
C GLU A 1 -25.03 -3.20 -19.78
N GLU A 2 -23.84 -2.62 -20.00
CA GLU A 2 -23.05 -2.76 -21.22
C GLU A 2 -21.63 -3.15 -20.83
N ILE A 3 -21.04 -4.11 -21.54
CA ILE A 3 -19.67 -4.59 -21.25
C ILE A 3 -18.68 -3.67 -21.94
N LEU A 4 -17.99 -2.82 -21.17
CA LEU A 4 -16.96 -1.93 -21.69
C LEU A 4 -15.70 -2.69 -22.10
N LEU A 5 -15.27 -3.66 -21.29
CA LEU A 5 -14.09 -4.50 -21.54
C LEU A 5 -14.30 -5.90 -20.97
N ASP A 6 -13.92 -6.94 -21.72
CA ASP A 6 -13.88 -8.32 -21.21
C ASP A 6 -12.43 -8.81 -21.18
N GLU A 7 -11.81 -8.71 -20.00
CA GLU A 7 -10.44 -9.15 -19.76
C GLU A 7 -10.26 -10.65 -20.05
N ASN A 8 -11.28 -11.49 -19.88
CA ASN A 8 -11.16 -12.93 -20.14
C ASN A 8 -11.01 -13.23 -21.63
N VAL A 9 -11.63 -12.42 -22.48
CA VAL A 9 -11.50 -12.53 -23.94
C VAL A 9 -10.11 -12.06 -24.36
N LEU A 10 -9.64 -10.94 -23.83
CA LEU A 10 -8.33 -10.37 -24.15
C LEU A 10 -7.17 -11.24 -23.65
N ALA A 11 -7.32 -11.89 -22.50
CA ALA A 11 -6.29 -12.73 -21.91
C ALA A 11 -6.07 -14.09 -22.62
N LYS A 12 -6.92 -14.46 -23.60
CA LYS A 12 -6.84 -15.78 -24.25
C LYS A 12 -5.48 -15.97 -24.94
N GLY A 13 -4.77 -17.03 -24.55
CA GLY A 13 -3.47 -17.38 -25.12
C GLY A 13 -2.27 -16.73 -24.42
N HIS A 14 -2.50 -15.98 -23.33
CA HIS A 14 -1.44 -15.38 -22.54
C HIS A 14 -1.30 -16.05 -21.16
N ASP A 15 -0.08 -16.33 -20.73
CA ASP A 15 0.21 -16.94 -19.42
C ASP A 15 0.01 -15.96 -18.25
N TYR A 16 0.23 -14.67 -18.54
CA TYR A 16 -0.09 -13.52 -17.71
C TYR A 16 -0.82 -12.47 -18.53
N PHE A 17 -1.86 -11.87 -17.94
CA PHE A 17 -2.56 -10.73 -18.51
C PHE A 17 -3.03 -9.81 -17.39
N ALA A 18 -2.75 -8.52 -17.50
CA ALA A 18 -3.28 -7.49 -16.60
C ALA A 18 -3.73 -6.29 -17.40
N VAL A 19 -4.91 -5.77 -17.05
CA VAL A 19 -5.35 -4.45 -17.49
C VAL A 19 -4.98 -3.42 -16.44
N GLY A 20 -4.29 -2.38 -16.86
CA GLY A 20 -4.06 -1.14 -16.11
C GLY A 20 -4.83 0.01 -16.75
N GLY A 21 -4.99 1.11 -16.00
CA GLY A 21 -5.51 2.40 -16.48
C GLY A 21 -6.72 2.34 -17.41
N MET A 22 -7.93 2.39 -16.85
CA MET A 22 -9.17 2.43 -17.63
C MET A 22 -9.78 3.83 -17.54
N ASP A 23 -9.52 4.65 -18.57
CA ASP A 23 -9.88 6.07 -18.55
C ASP A 23 -10.84 6.38 -19.70
N VAL A 24 -12.04 6.88 -19.36
CA VAL A 24 -13.10 7.23 -20.31
C VAL A 24 -13.01 8.71 -20.68
N SER A 25 -13.18 9.02 -21.96
CA SER A 25 -13.18 10.40 -22.45
C SER A 25 -14.34 11.22 -21.84
N PRO A 26 -14.19 12.55 -21.69
CA PRO A 26 -15.24 13.41 -21.13
C PRO A 26 -16.61 13.30 -21.81
N ASP A 27 -16.65 13.01 -23.12
CA ASP A 27 -17.88 12.80 -23.88
C ASP A 27 -18.43 11.36 -23.81
N ASN A 28 -17.80 10.48 -23.04
CA ASN A 28 -18.11 9.05 -22.89
C ASN A 28 -18.07 8.24 -24.19
N GLN A 29 -17.36 8.70 -25.23
CA GLN A 29 -17.29 7.99 -26.51
C GLN A 29 -16.05 7.10 -26.66
N TRP A 30 -14.97 7.40 -25.94
CA TRP A 30 -13.71 6.66 -26.00
C TRP A 30 -13.32 6.14 -24.63
N MET A 31 -12.63 5.01 -24.63
CA MET A 31 -11.99 4.46 -23.44
C MET A 31 -10.56 4.06 -23.83
N SER A 32 -9.58 4.52 -23.05
CA SER A 32 -8.23 3.95 -23.09
C SER A 32 -8.11 2.81 -22.08
N TYR A 33 -7.30 1.80 -22.40
CA TYR A 33 -6.92 0.76 -21.47
C TYR A 33 -5.48 0.28 -21.71
N GLY A 34 -4.70 0.13 -20.65
CA GLY A 34 -3.34 -0.41 -20.69
C GLY A 34 -3.30 -1.93 -20.53
N VAL A 35 -2.45 -2.63 -21.28
CA VAL A 35 -2.25 -4.08 -21.18
C VAL A 35 -0.80 -4.44 -20.86
N ASP A 36 -0.58 -5.27 -19.83
CA ASP A 36 0.70 -5.92 -19.51
C ASP A 36 0.56 -7.44 -19.64
N LEU A 37 1.47 -8.05 -20.39
CA LEU A 37 1.48 -9.48 -20.70
C LEU A 37 2.54 -10.28 -19.93
N VAL A 38 3.40 -9.62 -19.15
CA VAL A 38 4.58 -10.27 -18.52
C VAL A 38 4.80 -9.88 -17.06
N SER A 39 3.86 -9.16 -16.44
CA SER A 39 3.93 -8.72 -15.04
C SER A 39 5.09 -7.77 -14.74
N ARG A 40 5.60 -7.07 -15.75
CA ARG A 40 6.72 -6.12 -15.62
C ARG A 40 6.24 -4.67 -15.48
N ARG A 41 4.93 -4.46 -15.45
CA ARG A 41 4.27 -3.14 -15.34
C ARG A 41 4.70 -2.18 -16.45
N ILE A 42 4.96 -2.71 -17.64
CA ILE A 42 5.18 -1.94 -18.86
C ILE A 42 3.95 -2.22 -19.72
N TYR A 43 3.10 -1.21 -19.89
CA TYR A 43 1.80 -1.36 -20.51
C TYR A 43 1.82 -0.85 -21.95
N THR A 44 1.03 -1.50 -22.80
CA THR A 44 0.61 -0.96 -24.10
C THR A 44 -0.79 -0.38 -23.97
N ILE A 45 -0.98 0.90 -24.30
CA ILE A 45 -2.29 1.58 -24.24
C ILE A 45 -3.03 1.37 -25.56
N TYR A 46 -4.29 0.94 -25.44
CA TYR A 46 -5.24 0.77 -26.52
C TYR A 46 -6.39 1.77 -26.37
N PHE A 47 -7.03 2.12 -27.48
CA PHE A 47 -8.20 2.99 -27.52
C PHE A 47 -9.40 2.26 -28.12
N LYS A 48 -10.47 2.13 -27.34
CA LYS A 48 -11.75 1.56 -27.75
C LYS A 48 -12.80 2.66 -27.89
N ASN A 49 -13.48 2.70 -29.02
CA ASN A 49 -14.68 3.50 -29.17
C ASN A 49 -15.86 2.78 -28.50
N LEU A 50 -16.47 3.40 -27.51
CA LEU A 50 -17.56 2.81 -26.72
C LEU A 50 -18.89 2.75 -27.47
N VAL A 51 -19.09 3.56 -28.51
CA VAL A 51 -20.33 3.59 -29.30
C VAL A 51 -20.36 2.46 -30.34
N THR A 52 -19.22 2.21 -30.99
CA THR A 52 -19.09 1.20 -32.07
C THR A 52 -18.54 -0.13 -31.58
N GLY A 53 -17.79 -0.12 -30.48
CA GLY A 53 -17.04 -1.28 -29.98
C GLY A 53 -15.68 -1.47 -30.65
N ASP A 54 -15.34 -0.68 -31.67
CA ASP A 54 -14.09 -0.81 -32.42
C ASP A 54 -12.88 -0.38 -31.59
N VAL A 55 -11.78 -1.11 -31.73
CA VAL A 55 -10.49 -0.79 -31.13
C VAL A 55 -9.55 -0.27 -32.23
N LEU A 56 -8.90 0.86 -31.99
CA LEU A 56 -7.94 1.43 -32.94
C LEU A 56 -6.74 0.50 -33.12
N LYS A 57 -6.11 0.55 -34.29
CA LYS A 57 -4.88 -0.21 -34.57
C LYS A 57 -3.67 0.45 -33.94
N GLU A 58 -3.72 1.77 -33.85
CA GLU A 58 -2.73 2.64 -33.23
C GLU A 58 -2.79 2.46 -31.71
N THR A 59 -1.61 2.23 -31.13
CA THR A 59 -1.42 1.94 -29.70
C THR A 59 -0.20 2.69 -29.19
N ILE A 60 -0.10 2.87 -27.88
CA ILE A 60 1.06 3.49 -27.24
C ILE A 60 1.84 2.43 -26.46
N PRO A 61 2.99 1.93 -26.95
CA PRO A 61 3.83 1.00 -26.19
C PRO A 61 4.61 1.73 -25.09
N ASN A 62 5.22 0.95 -24.18
CA ASN A 62 6.09 1.44 -23.09
C ASN A 62 5.48 2.57 -22.25
N SER A 63 4.36 2.28 -21.58
CA SER A 63 3.66 3.23 -20.71
C SER A 63 3.43 2.70 -19.30
N THR A 64 2.97 3.58 -18.41
CA THR A 64 2.42 3.21 -17.09
C THR A 64 0.98 2.68 -17.16
N GLY A 65 0.31 2.77 -18.31
CA GLY A 65 -0.99 2.15 -18.59
C GLY A 65 -2.21 3.06 -18.51
N SER A 66 -2.11 4.23 -17.88
CA SER A 66 -3.20 5.22 -17.76
C SER A 66 -2.97 6.43 -18.66
N VAL A 67 -4.04 7.18 -18.94
CA VAL A 67 -3.97 8.47 -19.63
C VAL A 67 -4.81 9.55 -18.94
N ALA A 68 -4.44 10.82 -19.16
CA ALA A 68 -5.28 11.97 -18.83
C ALA A 68 -5.95 12.53 -20.09
N TRP A 69 -7.28 12.46 -20.18
CA TRP A 69 -8.04 13.01 -21.30
C TRP A 69 -8.18 14.54 -21.20
N ALA A 70 -7.93 15.23 -22.32
CA ALA A 70 -8.32 16.62 -22.49
C ALA A 70 -9.81 16.76 -22.85
N ASN A 71 -10.34 17.99 -22.76
CA ASN A 71 -11.75 18.28 -23.02
C ASN A 71 -12.13 18.28 -24.52
N ASP A 72 -11.14 18.18 -25.41
CA ASP A 72 -11.37 18.05 -26.85
C ASP A 72 -11.75 16.61 -27.28
N ASN A 73 -11.64 15.63 -26.36
CA ASN A 73 -11.87 14.19 -26.58
C ASN A 73 -10.99 13.58 -27.69
N LYS A 74 -9.86 14.23 -28.01
CA LYS A 74 -8.94 13.83 -29.07
C LYS A 74 -7.49 13.81 -28.61
N THR A 75 -7.19 14.52 -27.53
CA THR A 75 -5.85 14.61 -26.96
C THR A 75 -5.80 13.89 -25.62
N VAL A 76 -4.77 13.09 -25.42
CA VAL A 76 -4.46 12.46 -24.14
C VAL A 76 -3.01 12.69 -23.76
N PHE A 77 -2.74 12.67 -22.47
CA PHE A 77 -1.39 12.70 -21.92
C PHE A 77 -1.08 11.37 -21.25
N TYR A 78 0.13 10.85 -21.45
CA TYR A 78 0.53 9.56 -20.88
C TYR A 78 1.98 9.60 -20.40
N THR A 79 2.31 8.64 -19.53
CA THR A 79 3.64 8.51 -18.94
C THR A 79 4.38 7.31 -19.54
N SER A 80 5.61 7.51 -20.02
CA SER A 80 6.50 6.42 -20.45
C SER A 80 7.55 6.10 -19.40
N LYS A 81 8.13 4.90 -19.49
CA LYS A 81 9.16 4.41 -18.58
C LYS A 81 10.54 4.35 -19.20
N ASN A 82 11.55 4.50 -18.36
CA ASN A 82 12.91 4.07 -18.66
C ASN A 82 12.94 2.53 -18.79
N GLU A 83 13.50 2.00 -19.87
CA GLU A 83 13.48 0.55 -20.11
C GLU A 83 14.39 -0.25 -19.17
N VAL A 84 15.41 0.40 -18.59
CA VAL A 84 16.39 -0.24 -17.69
C VAL A 84 15.94 -0.10 -16.25
N THR A 85 15.76 1.13 -15.76
CA THR A 85 15.41 1.39 -14.34
C THR A 85 13.93 1.17 -14.05
N LEU A 86 13.08 1.08 -15.09
CA LEU A 86 11.61 0.97 -15.01
C LEU A 86 10.91 2.19 -14.41
N LEU A 87 11.65 3.27 -14.15
CA LEU A 87 11.12 4.52 -13.61
C LEU A 87 10.27 5.26 -14.65
N PRO A 88 9.11 5.81 -14.26
CA PRO A 88 8.36 6.73 -15.10
C PRO A 88 9.07 8.09 -15.15
N GLU A 89 9.49 8.52 -16.34
CA GLU A 89 10.40 9.68 -16.48
C GLU A 89 9.88 10.74 -17.48
N LYS A 90 8.98 10.39 -18.40
CA LYS A 90 8.53 11.30 -19.48
C LYS A 90 7.01 11.34 -19.62
N ILE A 91 6.47 12.54 -19.80
CA ILE A 91 5.08 12.77 -20.17
C ILE A 91 5.00 13.21 -21.63
N TRP A 92 4.11 12.56 -22.35
CA TRP A 92 3.88 12.76 -23.76
C TRP A 92 2.45 13.22 -24.02
N ARG A 93 2.28 14.06 -25.03
CA ARG A 93 0.99 14.44 -25.60
C ARG A 93 0.73 13.60 -26.85
N HIS A 94 -0.41 12.91 -26.86
CA HIS A 94 -0.85 12.05 -27.95
C HIS A 94 -2.16 12.55 -28.57
N LYS A 95 -2.23 12.55 -29.90
CA LYS A 95 -3.49 12.73 -30.64
C LYS A 95 -4.05 11.36 -31.02
N VAL A 96 -5.23 11.04 -30.49
CA VAL A 96 -5.87 9.72 -30.64
C VAL A 96 -6.05 9.37 -32.12
N GLY A 97 -5.64 8.16 -32.50
CA GLY A 97 -5.68 7.66 -33.88
C GLY A 97 -4.49 8.07 -34.75
N THR A 98 -3.44 8.65 -34.16
CA THR A 98 -2.17 8.91 -34.84
C THR A 98 -1.08 7.93 -34.39
N ASP A 99 0.04 7.90 -35.13
CA ASP A 99 1.20 7.08 -34.78
C ASP A 99 1.94 7.69 -33.59
N SER A 100 2.09 6.93 -32.50
CA SER A 100 2.71 7.39 -31.26
C SER A 100 4.19 7.78 -31.43
N ALA A 101 4.85 7.36 -32.51
CA ALA A 101 6.20 7.83 -32.84
C ALA A 101 6.25 9.34 -33.16
N LYS A 102 5.10 10.00 -33.35
CA LYS A 102 4.97 11.44 -33.61
C LYS A 102 4.52 12.22 -32.37
N ASP A 103 4.36 11.55 -31.24
CA ASP A 103 3.91 12.18 -30.00
C ASP A 103 4.93 13.21 -29.51
N GLU A 104 4.42 14.25 -28.86
CA GLU A 104 5.22 15.37 -28.40
C GLU A 104 5.62 15.18 -26.94
N LEU A 105 6.91 15.28 -26.65
CA LEU A 105 7.41 15.29 -25.28
C LEU A 105 7.07 16.63 -24.63
N VAL A 106 6.23 16.62 -23.59
CA VAL A 106 5.79 17.83 -22.88
C VAL A 106 6.45 18.00 -21.52
N TYR A 107 7.00 16.93 -20.94
CA TYR A 107 7.73 16.99 -19.69
C TYR A 107 8.71 15.81 -19.56
N GLU A 108 9.88 16.06 -18.97
CA GLU A 108 10.88 15.05 -18.61
C GLU A 108 11.36 15.32 -17.18
N GLU A 109 11.16 14.36 -16.28
CA GLU A 109 11.77 14.35 -14.96
C GLU A 109 13.22 13.86 -15.10
N LYS A 110 14.15 14.67 -14.62
CA LYS A 110 15.60 14.42 -14.74
C LYS A 110 16.21 13.89 -13.46
N ASP A 111 15.52 14.05 -12.35
CA ASP A 111 15.92 13.51 -11.06
C ASP A 111 15.39 12.07 -10.93
N GLU A 112 16.30 11.11 -11.02
CA GLU A 112 16.00 9.68 -10.96
C GLU A 112 15.45 9.22 -9.59
N SER A 113 15.43 10.09 -8.58
CA SER A 113 14.76 9.81 -7.29
C SER A 113 13.23 10.02 -7.34
N PHE A 114 12.71 10.65 -8.39
CA PHE A 114 11.29 10.96 -8.53
C PHE A 114 10.55 9.94 -9.40
N TYR A 115 9.34 9.60 -8.95
CA TYR A 115 8.29 9.08 -9.79
C TYR A 115 7.53 10.24 -10.42
N ASN A 116 7.15 10.07 -11.67
CA ASN A 116 6.35 11.03 -12.41
C ASN A 116 5.05 10.38 -12.94
N GLY A 117 3.99 11.16 -13.11
CA GLY A 117 2.77 10.74 -13.77
C GLY A 117 1.86 11.89 -14.17
N VAL A 118 0.77 11.60 -14.87
CA VAL A 118 -0.21 12.60 -15.33
C VAL A 118 -1.65 12.14 -15.11
N TYR A 119 -2.53 13.05 -14.68
CA TYR A 119 -3.96 12.79 -14.48
C TYR A 119 -4.80 14.04 -14.81
N ARG A 120 -6.12 13.85 -14.91
CA ARG A 120 -7.09 14.93 -15.08
C ARG A 120 -7.67 15.32 -13.72
N SER A 121 -7.76 16.61 -13.42
CA SER A 121 -8.40 17.08 -12.18
C SER A 121 -9.86 16.66 -12.11
N LYS A 122 -10.39 16.46 -10.91
CA LYS A 122 -11.80 16.10 -10.71
C LYS A 122 -12.77 17.13 -11.29
N SER A 123 -12.42 18.42 -11.25
CA SER A 123 -13.21 19.48 -11.89
C SER A 123 -13.25 19.37 -13.41
N GLY A 124 -12.34 18.60 -14.02
CA GLY A 124 -12.18 18.47 -15.46
C GLY A 124 -11.55 19.69 -16.13
N GLU A 125 -11.02 20.63 -15.34
CA GLU A 125 -10.48 21.91 -15.84
C GLU A 125 -8.98 21.86 -16.08
N PHE A 126 -8.26 20.94 -15.42
CA PHE A 126 -6.81 20.85 -15.49
C PHE A 126 -6.34 19.43 -15.85
N ILE A 127 -5.27 19.36 -16.64
CA ILE A 127 -4.37 18.22 -16.70
C ILE A 127 -3.22 18.51 -15.75
N ILE A 128 -2.87 17.55 -14.91
CA ILE A 128 -1.91 17.71 -13.82
C ILE A 128 -0.82 16.66 -13.96
N ILE A 129 0.42 17.12 -14.11
CA ILE A 129 1.62 16.29 -13.91
C ILE A 129 1.95 16.33 -12.43
N TRP A 130 2.23 15.17 -11.85
CA TRP A 130 2.75 15.04 -10.49
C TRP A 130 4.14 14.45 -10.52
N ASN A 131 5.01 14.98 -9.67
CA ASN A 131 6.31 14.44 -9.35
C ASN A 131 6.31 14.07 -7.86
N SER A 132 6.83 12.89 -7.52
CA SER A 132 6.94 12.43 -6.14
C SER A 132 8.22 11.64 -5.92
N SER A 133 9.04 12.09 -4.97
CA SER A 133 10.04 11.25 -4.31
C SER A 133 9.51 10.86 -2.91
N THR A 134 10.35 10.23 -2.09
CA THR A 134 10.00 9.82 -0.72
C THR A 134 9.66 11.00 0.20
N LEU A 135 10.20 12.19 -0.08
CA LEU A 135 10.11 13.36 0.80
C LEU A 135 9.61 14.63 0.11
N VAL A 136 9.43 14.61 -1.22
CA VAL A 136 9.13 15.82 -1.99
C VAL A 136 8.07 15.54 -3.03
N ASN A 137 7.11 16.46 -3.15
CA ASN A 137 6.18 16.53 -4.26
C ASN A 137 6.27 17.87 -4.97
N ASP A 138 5.99 17.86 -6.26
CA ASP A 138 5.60 19.06 -6.98
C ASP A 138 4.65 18.72 -8.13
N TYR A 139 3.97 19.74 -8.64
CA TYR A 139 2.95 19.57 -9.67
C TYR A 139 3.13 20.61 -10.76
N HIS A 140 2.74 20.22 -11.97
CA HIS A 140 2.55 21.13 -13.09
C HIS A 140 1.12 21.02 -13.61
N ILE A 141 0.51 22.16 -13.93
CA ILE A 141 -0.88 22.26 -14.37
C ILE A 141 -0.97 22.81 -15.80
N LEU A 142 -1.92 22.30 -16.57
CA LEU A 142 -2.28 22.75 -17.90
C LEU A 142 -3.82 22.81 -17.98
N SER A 143 -4.39 23.80 -18.66
CA SER A 143 -5.85 23.81 -18.89
C SER A 143 -6.26 22.64 -19.78
N ALA A 144 -7.23 21.85 -19.33
CA ALA A 144 -7.78 20.75 -20.13
C ALA A 144 -8.58 21.23 -21.36
N ASN A 145 -8.93 22.52 -21.43
CA ASN A 145 -9.57 23.15 -22.58
C ASN A 145 -8.58 23.66 -23.64
N ASP A 146 -7.30 23.76 -23.30
CA ASP A 146 -6.23 24.16 -24.21
C ASP A 146 -5.12 23.10 -24.21
N PRO A 147 -5.38 21.90 -24.76
CA PRO A 147 -4.46 20.77 -24.64
C PRO A 147 -3.13 20.95 -25.40
N ASP A 148 -3.06 21.91 -26.31
CA ASP A 148 -1.84 22.25 -27.05
C ASP A 148 -1.00 23.32 -26.32
N GLY A 149 -1.46 23.83 -25.17
CA GLY A 149 -0.75 24.80 -24.34
C GLY A 149 0.42 24.21 -23.54
N GLU A 150 1.05 25.03 -22.71
CA GLU A 150 2.24 24.66 -21.92
C GLU A 150 1.90 24.34 -20.46
N PHE A 151 2.61 23.36 -19.88
CA PHE A 151 2.51 23.05 -18.46
C PHE A 151 3.19 24.13 -17.61
N ASN A 152 2.44 24.68 -16.65
CA ASN A 152 2.96 25.65 -15.69
C ASN A 152 3.20 24.98 -14.33
N ASN A 153 4.31 25.29 -13.69
CA ASN A 153 4.57 24.79 -12.34
C ASN A 153 3.54 25.36 -11.36
N PHE A 154 2.95 24.50 -10.51
CA PHE A 154 1.97 24.91 -9.51
C PHE A 154 2.62 25.70 -8.38
N SER A 155 3.68 25.14 -7.81
CA SER A 155 4.57 25.81 -6.85
C SER A 155 5.96 25.20 -7.00
N PRO A 156 7.03 26.01 -6.84
CA PRO A 156 8.40 25.51 -6.99
C PRO A 156 8.67 24.32 -6.08
N ARG A 157 9.44 23.35 -6.58
CA ARG A 157 9.88 22.17 -5.83
C ARG A 157 10.58 22.60 -4.54
N GLY A 158 10.09 22.12 -3.40
CA GLY A 158 10.65 22.40 -2.08
C GLY A 158 11.67 21.36 -1.61
N THR A 159 12.05 21.44 -0.34
CA THR A 159 12.89 20.44 0.35
C THR A 159 12.07 19.81 1.47
N GLU A 160 12.02 18.48 1.50
CA GLU A 160 11.19 17.71 2.46
C GLU A 160 9.71 18.17 2.50
N HIS A 161 9.22 18.67 1.36
CA HIS A 161 7.89 19.27 1.23
C HIS A 161 6.99 18.36 0.40
N GLU A 162 6.10 17.66 1.09
CA GLU A 162 5.05 16.83 0.51
C GLU A 162 3.75 17.63 0.49
N TYR A 163 3.07 17.63 -0.64
CA TYR A 163 1.72 18.16 -0.75
C TYR A 163 0.93 17.47 -1.86
N SER A 164 -0.40 17.58 -1.80
CA SER A 164 -1.33 17.18 -2.86
C SER A 164 -2.25 18.34 -3.20
N ILE A 165 -2.75 18.37 -4.44
CA ILE A 165 -3.62 19.44 -4.92
C ILE A 165 -4.94 18.88 -5.44
N ASP A 166 -6.03 19.57 -5.13
CA ASP A 166 -7.36 19.29 -5.68
C ASP A 166 -7.99 20.60 -6.13
N HIS A 167 -8.51 20.62 -7.35
CA HIS A 167 -9.15 21.81 -7.91
C HIS A 167 -10.65 21.85 -7.64
N TYR A 168 -11.15 23.01 -7.22
CA TYR A 168 -12.58 23.26 -7.08
C TYR A 168 -12.93 24.73 -7.36
N GLN A 169 -13.87 24.93 -8.30
CA GLN A 169 -14.32 26.24 -8.76
C GLN A 169 -13.18 27.11 -9.27
N ASN A 170 -12.70 28.05 -8.46
CA ASN A 170 -11.68 29.04 -8.83
C ASN A 170 -10.46 28.97 -7.90
N LYS A 171 -10.27 27.83 -7.23
CA LYS A 171 -9.24 27.63 -6.22
C LYS A 171 -8.76 26.18 -6.18
N PHE A 172 -7.54 26.02 -5.67
CA PHE A 172 -7.01 24.73 -5.27
C PHE A 172 -7.05 24.59 -3.76
N TYR A 173 -7.38 23.39 -3.31
CA TYR A 173 -7.10 22.93 -1.97
C TYR A 173 -5.77 22.17 -1.97
N ILE A 174 -5.02 22.33 -0.88
CA ILE A 174 -3.69 21.75 -0.72
C ILE A 174 -3.61 21.03 0.62
N ILE A 175 -3.41 19.72 0.61
CA ILE A 175 -2.97 18.99 1.80
C ILE A 175 -1.45 19.04 1.80
N THR A 176 -0.83 19.61 2.83
CA THR A 176 0.62 19.87 2.84
C THR A 176 1.26 19.58 4.18
N ASN A 177 2.48 19.06 4.17
CA ASN A 177 3.30 18.85 5.36
C ASN A 177 4.05 20.13 5.81
N TRP A 178 3.87 21.26 5.11
CA TRP A 178 4.54 22.53 5.41
C TRP A 178 4.29 22.95 6.86
N GLU A 179 5.37 22.98 7.65
CA GLU A 179 5.35 23.20 9.11
C GLU A 179 4.32 22.31 9.86
N ALA A 180 3.98 21.14 9.31
CA ALA A 180 2.87 20.31 9.75
C ALA A 180 3.13 18.84 9.45
N LYS A 181 3.88 18.14 10.32
CA LYS A 181 4.22 16.72 10.12
C LYS A 181 3.01 15.82 9.80
N ASN A 182 1.86 16.09 10.40
CA ASN A 182 0.62 15.34 10.19
C ASN A 182 -0.33 15.99 9.16
N ASN A 183 0.24 16.81 8.29
CA ASN A 183 -0.42 17.64 7.30
C ASN A 183 -1.35 18.71 7.89
N ARG A 184 -1.58 19.74 7.07
CA ARG A 184 -2.63 20.75 7.23
C ARG A 184 -3.38 20.88 5.91
N LEU A 185 -4.59 21.43 5.95
CA LEU A 185 -5.34 21.79 4.73
C LEU A 185 -5.19 23.29 4.50
N MET A 186 -4.78 23.65 3.29
CA MET A 186 -4.69 25.03 2.83
C MET A 186 -5.50 25.21 1.54
N GLU A 187 -5.70 26.46 1.13
CA GLU A 187 -6.30 26.82 -0.15
C GLU A 187 -5.55 27.97 -0.81
N THR A 188 -5.61 28.04 -2.14
CA THR A 188 -5.12 29.19 -2.90
C THR A 188 -5.93 29.41 -4.17
N SER A 189 -5.90 30.62 -4.72
CA SER A 189 -6.52 30.92 -6.02
C SER A 189 -5.83 30.16 -7.14
N GLU A 190 -6.58 29.70 -8.14
CA GLU A 190 -6.04 29.05 -9.34
C GLU A 190 -5.05 29.93 -10.14
N ASN A 191 -5.15 31.26 -9.96
CA ASN A 191 -4.30 32.25 -10.63
C ASN A 191 -3.15 32.76 -9.73
N ALA A 192 -2.97 32.20 -8.54
CA ALA A 192 -1.93 32.60 -7.58
C ALA A 192 -1.44 31.40 -6.78
N THR A 193 -0.90 30.40 -7.48
CA THR A 193 -0.62 29.07 -6.92
C THR A 193 0.64 29.00 -6.05
N ASP A 194 1.51 30.02 -6.08
CA ASP A 194 2.71 30.09 -5.24
C ASP A 194 2.39 29.92 -3.75
N MET A 195 3.24 29.18 -3.04
CA MET A 195 3.08 28.86 -1.61
C MET A 195 2.85 30.09 -0.70
N GLY A 196 3.41 31.25 -1.05
CA GLY A 196 3.20 32.50 -0.31
C GLY A 196 1.76 33.01 -0.31
N ASN A 197 0.90 32.51 -1.21
CA ASN A 197 -0.52 32.86 -1.29
C ASN A 197 -1.43 31.84 -0.58
N TRP A 198 -0.89 30.71 -0.11
CA TRP A 198 -1.67 29.66 0.51
C TRP A 198 -2.24 30.14 1.84
N LYS A 199 -3.53 29.88 2.06
CA LYS A 199 -4.26 30.24 3.28
C LYS A 199 -4.70 28.99 4.01
N GLU A 200 -4.49 28.94 5.31
CA GLU A 200 -4.87 27.79 6.12
C GLU A 200 -6.40 27.66 6.23
N VAL A 201 -6.90 26.45 5.96
CA VAL A 201 -8.31 26.04 6.11
C VAL A 201 -8.46 25.16 7.35
N ILE A 202 -7.57 24.19 7.53
CA ILE A 202 -7.53 23.30 8.70
C ILE A 202 -6.10 23.24 9.21
N ALA A 203 -5.91 23.72 10.43
CA ALA A 203 -4.62 23.72 11.09
C ALA A 203 -4.09 22.32 11.40
N HIS A 204 -2.77 22.23 11.49
CA HIS A 204 -2.05 21.04 11.90
C HIS A 204 -2.48 20.55 13.30
N ARG A 205 -2.52 19.22 13.48
CA ARG A 205 -2.79 18.55 14.76
C ARG A 205 -1.77 17.44 15.01
N ASN A 206 -1.14 17.46 16.18
CA ASN A 206 -0.12 16.46 16.54
C ASN A 206 -0.68 15.04 16.71
N ASP A 207 -1.97 14.91 17.05
CA ASP A 207 -2.66 13.64 17.32
C ASP A 207 -3.49 13.12 16.13
N VAL A 208 -3.58 13.89 15.03
CA VAL A 208 -4.42 13.54 13.87
C VAL A 208 -3.66 13.74 12.57
N HIS A 209 -3.47 12.65 11.82
CA HIS A 209 -2.88 12.68 10.48
C HIS A 209 -3.98 12.88 9.43
N LEU A 210 -3.94 14.00 8.70
CA LEU A 210 -4.82 14.26 7.56
C LEU A 210 -4.31 13.51 6.33
N LEU A 211 -5.09 12.53 5.85
CA LEU A 211 -4.69 11.61 4.77
C LEU A 211 -5.25 11.97 3.40
N GLY A 212 -6.35 12.70 3.37
CA GLY A 212 -7.07 12.98 2.13
C GLY A 212 -8.38 13.71 2.41
N MET A 213 -9.02 14.15 1.34
CA MET A 213 -10.29 14.85 1.43
C MET A 213 -11.19 14.56 0.23
N GLU A 214 -12.45 14.95 0.35
CA GLU A 214 -13.43 14.97 -0.72
C GLU A 214 -14.33 16.18 -0.57
N ILE A 215 -14.58 16.88 -1.69
CA ILE A 215 -15.32 18.14 -1.71
C ILE A 215 -16.69 17.89 -2.33
N PHE A 216 -17.72 18.35 -1.64
CA PHE A 216 -19.09 18.41 -2.14
C PHE A 216 -19.58 19.85 -2.11
N LYS A 217 -20.72 20.11 -2.77
CA LYS A 217 -21.30 21.48 -2.83
C LYS A 217 -21.46 22.14 -1.46
N ASP A 218 -21.92 21.37 -0.48
CA ASP A 218 -22.27 21.86 0.85
C ASP A 218 -21.41 21.24 1.97
N HIS A 219 -20.52 20.29 1.64
CA HIS A 219 -19.77 19.52 2.63
C HIS A 219 -18.30 19.39 2.23
N LEU A 220 -17.43 19.29 3.23
CA LEU A 220 -16.05 18.86 3.10
C LEU A 220 -15.88 17.60 3.94
N VAL A 221 -15.43 16.52 3.33
CA VAL A 221 -15.17 15.26 4.02
C VAL A 221 -13.67 15.03 4.09
N LEU A 222 -13.16 14.70 5.27
CA LEU A 222 -11.75 14.46 5.50
C LEU A 222 -11.56 12.99 5.87
N ASN A 223 -10.55 12.36 5.28
CA ASN A 223 -10.08 11.07 5.74
C ASN A 223 -8.89 11.30 6.68
N GLU A 224 -9.07 10.96 7.95
CA GLU A 224 -8.09 11.25 9.00
C GLU A 224 -7.68 9.94 9.69
N ARG A 225 -6.45 9.90 10.20
CA ARG A 225 -6.03 8.87 11.16
C ARG A 225 -5.88 9.47 12.54
N LYS A 226 -6.60 8.90 13.50
CA LYS A 226 -6.55 9.27 14.91
C LYS A 226 -6.51 8.01 15.76
N ASP A 227 -5.64 7.99 16.78
CA ASP A 227 -5.46 6.84 17.68
C ASP A 227 -5.25 5.51 16.94
N GLY A 228 -4.50 5.54 15.83
CA GLY A 228 -4.23 4.37 14.99
C GLY A 228 -5.33 4.00 13.99
N LEU A 229 -6.51 4.60 14.05
CA LEU A 229 -7.65 4.24 13.22
C LEU A 229 -7.89 5.25 12.10
N ARG A 230 -8.13 4.74 10.90
CA ARG A 230 -8.49 5.53 9.73
C ARG A 230 -10.00 5.72 9.69
N GLY A 231 -10.46 6.95 9.81
CA GLY A 231 -11.86 7.34 9.91
C GLY A 231 -12.23 8.53 9.02
N LEU A 232 -13.50 8.92 9.08
CA LEU A 232 -14.06 10.00 8.28
C LEU A 232 -14.65 11.09 9.17
N ARG A 233 -14.32 12.34 8.82
CA ARG A 233 -14.85 13.55 9.44
C ARG A 233 -15.61 14.33 8.40
N VAL A 234 -16.82 14.77 8.73
CA VAL A 234 -17.73 15.48 7.82
C VAL A 234 -17.96 16.87 8.36
N ILE A 235 -17.67 17.87 7.52
CA ILE A 235 -17.83 19.29 7.83
C ILE A 235 -18.88 19.86 6.90
N ASN A 236 -19.99 20.33 7.46
CA ASN A 236 -21.02 21.06 6.72
C ASN A 236 -20.60 22.52 6.56
N GLN A 237 -20.37 22.94 5.32
CA GLN A 237 -19.84 24.26 5.00
C GLN A 237 -20.90 25.38 5.11
N LYS A 238 -22.20 25.05 5.24
CA LYS A 238 -23.28 26.03 5.36
C LYS A 238 -23.56 26.42 6.81
N ASN A 239 -23.56 25.46 7.73
CA ASN A 239 -23.92 25.69 9.13
C ASN A 239 -22.76 25.49 10.11
N GLY A 240 -21.61 24.97 9.66
CA GLY A 240 -20.42 24.75 10.47
C GLY A 240 -20.45 23.48 11.32
N GLN A 241 -21.43 22.58 11.14
CA GLN A 241 -21.44 21.28 11.82
C GLN A 241 -20.22 20.46 11.41
N ASP A 242 -19.58 19.79 12.37
CA ASP A 242 -18.28 19.15 12.21
C ASP A 242 -18.18 17.92 13.12
N GLU A 243 -18.28 16.74 12.52
CA GLU A 243 -18.45 15.47 13.25
C GLU A 243 -17.66 14.32 12.63
N TYR A 244 -17.22 13.39 13.46
CA TYR A 244 -16.66 12.12 12.99
C TYR A 244 -17.78 11.08 12.84
N ILE A 245 -17.74 10.29 11.77
CA ILE A 245 -18.62 9.14 11.61
C ILE A 245 -18.21 8.07 12.63
N ASN A 246 -19.15 7.61 13.44
CA ASN A 246 -18.94 6.52 14.39
C ASN A 246 -19.23 5.16 13.75
N PHE A 247 -18.22 4.30 13.66
CA PHE A 247 -18.32 2.99 13.03
C PHE A 247 -18.56 1.82 14.00
N GLY A 248 -18.46 2.03 15.32
CA GLY A 248 -18.83 1.03 16.33
C GLY A 248 -17.87 -0.14 16.57
N GLU A 249 -16.85 -0.36 15.74
CA GLU A 249 -15.85 -1.44 15.91
C GLU A 249 -14.48 -0.92 16.39
N GLN A 250 -13.64 -1.78 16.98
CA GLN A 250 -12.32 -1.39 17.52
C GLN A 250 -11.16 -1.58 16.52
N THR A 251 -11.36 -2.38 15.48
CA THR A 251 -10.32 -2.71 14.48
C THR A 251 -10.88 -2.55 13.07
N TYR A 252 -11.04 -1.30 12.64
CA TYR A 252 -11.63 -0.98 11.34
C TYR A 252 -10.77 -0.03 10.53
N THR A 253 -11.13 0.09 9.26
CA THR A 253 -10.72 1.19 8.39
C THR A 253 -11.90 1.67 7.57
N ALA A 254 -12.06 3.00 7.52
CA ALA A 254 -13.03 3.67 6.67
C ALA A 254 -12.31 4.62 5.73
N ARG A 255 -12.63 4.55 4.45
CA ARG A 255 -12.03 5.38 3.41
C ARG A 255 -13.09 6.00 2.52
N ILE A 256 -12.81 7.22 2.07
CA ILE A 256 -13.57 7.84 0.99
C ILE A 256 -13.53 6.90 -0.23
N SER A 257 -14.66 6.71 -0.89
CA SER A 257 -14.77 5.91 -2.10
C SER A 257 -15.01 6.82 -3.31
N VAL A 258 -15.45 6.26 -4.44
CA VAL A 258 -15.71 7.01 -5.66
C VAL A 258 -16.95 7.88 -5.48
N ASN A 259 -16.79 9.19 -5.64
CA ASN A 259 -17.84 10.20 -5.52
C ASN A 259 -17.81 11.14 -6.73
N GLU A 260 -18.29 10.69 -7.89
CA GLU A 260 -18.26 11.47 -9.14
C GLU A 260 -19.24 12.66 -9.15
N GLU A 261 -20.41 12.51 -8.51
CA GLU A 261 -21.41 13.58 -8.43
C GLU A 261 -21.03 14.58 -7.35
N PHE A 262 -20.79 15.83 -7.76
CA PHE A 262 -20.40 16.91 -6.86
C PHE A 262 -21.59 17.51 -6.10
N ASN A 263 -22.75 17.65 -6.76
CA ASN A 263 -23.94 18.28 -6.20
C ASN A 263 -24.84 17.25 -5.51
N THR A 264 -24.28 16.60 -4.50
CA THR A 264 -24.96 15.60 -3.67
C THR A 264 -24.66 15.82 -2.20
N ASN A 265 -25.57 15.36 -1.34
CA ASN A 265 -25.36 15.22 0.10
C ASN A 265 -25.04 13.77 0.50
N ILE A 266 -24.86 12.87 -0.47
CA ILE A 266 -24.54 11.47 -0.24
C ILE A 266 -23.03 11.26 -0.40
N LEU A 267 -22.37 10.91 0.69
CA LEU A 267 -21.00 10.44 0.68
C LEU A 267 -20.99 8.93 0.49
N ARG A 268 -20.36 8.45 -0.58
CA ARG A 268 -20.00 7.04 -0.71
C ARG A 268 -18.66 6.76 -0.05
N TYR A 269 -18.64 5.80 0.87
CA TYR A 269 -17.42 5.38 1.54
C TYR A 269 -17.29 3.85 1.57
N GLY A 270 -16.04 3.39 1.61
CA GLY A 270 -15.68 2.00 1.82
C GLY A 270 -15.38 1.74 3.29
N TYR A 271 -15.84 0.60 3.80
CA TYR A 271 -15.65 0.16 5.19
C TYR A 271 -15.28 -1.32 5.26
N THR A 272 -14.42 -1.66 6.21
CA THR A 272 -14.15 -3.05 6.61
C THR A 272 -13.55 -3.06 8.01
N SER A 273 -13.69 -4.18 8.70
CA SER A 273 -13.02 -4.46 9.97
C SER A 273 -12.38 -5.84 9.91
N MET A 274 -11.68 -6.30 10.95
CA MET A 274 -11.18 -7.67 10.94
C MET A 274 -12.30 -8.74 10.92
N VAL A 275 -13.55 -8.37 11.21
CA VAL A 275 -14.72 -9.26 11.19
C VAL A 275 -15.83 -8.83 10.22
N THR A 276 -15.80 -7.60 9.70
CA THR A 276 -16.80 -7.10 8.76
C THR A 276 -16.25 -7.12 7.34
N PRO A 277 -16.82 -7.94 6.42
CA PRO A 277 -16.42 -7.98 5.01
C PRO A 277 -16.44 -6.61 4.35
N SER A 278 -15.62 -6.44 3.30
CA SER A 278 -15.55 -5.17 2.59
C SER A 278 -16.94 -4.73 2.12
N SER A 279 -17.31 -3.53 2.54
CA SER A 279 -18.64 -2.97 2.37
C SER A 279 -18.56 -1.56 1.80
N THR A 280 -19.52 -1.22 0.95
CA THR A 280 -19.73 0.12 0.40
C THR A 280 -21.02 0.66 0.99
N TYR A 281 -20.93 1.86 1.56
CA TYR A 281 -22.06 2.54 2.19
C TYR A 281 -22.26 3.90 1.55
N ASP A 282 -23.52 4.30 1.46
CA ASP A 282 -23.94 5.67 1.19
C ASP A 282 -24.33 6.31 2.54
N TYR A 283 -23.72 7.45 2.85
CA TYR A 283 -23.97 8.24 4.05
C TYR A 283 -24.60 9.57 3.67
N ASN A 284 -25.80 9.82 4.17
CA ASN A 284 -26.43 11.12 4.02
C ASN A 284 -25.81 12.11 5.02
N MET A 285 -24.97 13.01 4.52
CA MET A 285 -24.23 13.98 5.33
C MET A 285 -25.11 15.01 6.05
N ASN A 286 -26.37 15.16 5.65
CA ASN A 286 -27.31 16.06 6.32
C ASN A 286 -28.07 15.38 7.48
N THR A 287 -28.37 14.08 7.36
CA THR A 287 -29.24 13.37 8.31
C THR A 287 -28.50 12.35 9.17
N GLY A 288 -27.29 11.95 8.76
CA GLY A 288 -26.53 10.88 9.39
C GLY A 288 -26.99 9.46 9.00
N GLU A 289 -27.94 9.32 8.08
CA GLU A 289 -28.46 8.02 7.64
C GLU A 289 -27.39 7.24 6.86
N ILE A 290 -27.21 5.96 7.19
CA ILE A 290 -26.27 5.03 6.54
C ILE A 290 -27.06 3.97 5.79
N THR A 291 -26.80 3.82 4.48
CA THR A 291 -27.37 2.77 3.64
C THR A 291 -26.26 1.84 3.13
N LEU A 292 -26.39 0.53 3.37
CA LEU A 292 -25.48 -0.47 2.80
C LEU A 292 -25.80 -0.68 1.32
N MET A 293 -24.84 -0.37 0.46
CA MET A 293 -25.00 -0.51 -1.00
C MET A 293 -24.51 -1.86 -1.50
N LYS A 294 -23.38 -2.32 -0.95
CA LYS A 294 -22.78 -3.60 -1.31
C LYS A 294 -21.97 -4.12 -0.14
N GLN A 295 -22.07 -5.40 0.14
CA GLN A 295 -21.14 -6.12 0.99
C GLN A 295 -20.56 -7.28 0.19
N GLN A 296 -19.26 -7.51 0.35
CA GLN A 296 -18.61 -8.68 -0.23
C GLN A 296 -19.24 -9.95 0.34
N GLU A 297 -19.88 -10.75 -0.52
CA GLU A 297 -20.36 -12.07 -0.13
C GLU A 297 -19.18 -12.99 0.22
N VAL A 298 -19.31 -13.66 1.36
CA VAL A 298 -18.35 -14.67 1.82
C VAL A 298 -19.00 -16.04 1.70
N VAL A 299 -18.68 -16.73 0.62
CA VAL A 299 -19.19 -18.08 0.33
C VAL A 299 -18.68 -19.06 1.40
N GLY A 300 -19.56 -19.95 1.87
CA GLY A 300 -19.24 -20.95 2.90
C GLY A 300 -19.90 -20.71 4.26
N GLY A 301 -20.81 -19.74 4.36
CA GLY A 301 -21.64 -19.55 5.57
C GLY A 301 -20.96 -18.73 6.67
N TYR A 302 -20.14 -17.73 6.30
CA TYR A 302 -19.53 -16.83 7.26
C TYR A 302 -20.58 -16.11 8.11
N ASP A 303 -20.46 -16.26 9.43
CA ASP A 303 -21.24 -15.53 10.41
C ASP A 303 -20.29 -14.69 11.27
N GLN A 304 -20.37 -13.37 11.09
CA GLN A 304 -19.58 -12.38 11.83
C GLN A 304 -19.72 -12.55 13.36
N SER A 305 -20.87 -13.02 13.85
CA SER A 305 -21.12 -13.18 15.28
C SER A 305 -20.24 -14.24 15.95
N LEU A 306 -19.65 -15.16 15.17
CA LEU A 306 -18.75 -16.20 15.66
C LEU A 306 -17.31 -15.71 15.89
N TYR A 307 -16.99 -14.51 15.41
CA TYR A 307 -15.64 -13.95 15.46
C TYR A 307 -15.59 -12.72 16.36
N ARG A 308 -14.41 -12.47 16.92
CA ARG A 308 -14.15 -11.27 17.71
C ARG A 308 -12.82 -10.68 17.29
N SER A 309 -12.78 -9.35 17.25
CA SER A 309 -11.56 -8.59 17.06
C SER A 309 -11.30 -7.65 18.22
N GLU A 310 -10.04 -7.46 18.57
CA GLU A 310 -9.60 -6.66 19.72
C GLU A 310 -8.36 -5.86 19.37
N ARG A 311 -8.10 -4.81 20.16
CA ARG A 311 -6.89 -4.01 20.06
C ARG A 311 -6.07 -4.14 21.34
N HIS A 312 -4.84 -4.57 21.20
CA HIS A 312 -3.85 -4.64 22.28
C HIS A 312 -2.74 -3.61 22.06
N TYR A 313 -1.92 -3.40 23.08
CA TYR A 313 -0.78 -2.50 23.03
C TYR A 313 0.41 -3.14 23.72
N ALA A 314 1.43 -3.49 22.94
CA ALA A 314 2.74 -3.79 23.48
C ALA A 314 3.47 -2.48 23.80
N LEU A 315 4.50 -2.55 24.65
CA LEU A 315 5.42 -1.44 24.84
C LEU A 315 6.73 -1.77 24.12
N ALA A 316 7.16 -0.88 23.24
CA ALA A 316 8.49 -0.93 22.67
C ALA A 316 9.55 -0.69 23.76
N ARG A 317 10.81 -1.02 23.45
CA ARG A 317 11.96 -0.85 24.38
C ARG A 317 12.14 0.56 24.93
N ASP A 318 11.68 1.58 24.21
CA ASP A 318 11.71 2.99 24.59
C ASP A 318 10.39 3.49 25.21
N GLY A 319 9.44 2.58 25.49
CA GLY A 319 8.18 2.86 26.15
C GLY A 319 7.05 3.32 25.23
N GLN A 320 7.30 3.48 23.92
CA GLN A 320 6.25 3.84 22.97
C GLN A 320 5.25 2.67 22.78
N PRO A 321 3.94 2.95 22.70
CA PRO A 321 2.96 1.89 22.50
C PRO A 321 3.00 1.38 21.06
N VAL A 322 3.06 0.05 20.89
CA VAL A 322 2.92 -0.64 19.60
C VAL A 322 1.52 -1.26 19.54
N PRO A 323 0.59 -0.69 18.75
CA PRO A 323 -0.75 -1.25 18.63
C PRO A 323 -0.72 -2.61 17.95
N ILE A 324 -1.61 -3.49 18.38
CA ILE A 324 -1.82 -4.81 17.78
C ILE A 324 -3.32 -4.97 17.52
N SER A 325 -3.71 -5.16 16.25
CA SER A 325 -5.09 -5.52 15.90
C SER A 325 -5.17 -7.03 15.73
N LEU A 326 -6.07 -7.67 16.46
CA LEU A 326 -6.10 -9.13 16.60
C LEU A 326 -7.53 -9.64 16.33
N VAL A 327 -7.64 -10.81 15.69
CA VAL A 327 -8.92 -11.47 15.39
C VAL A 327 -8.84 -12.97 15.60
N TYR A 328 -9.93 -13.55 16.09
CA TYR A 328 -10.04 -14.97 16.39
C TYR A 328 -11.50 -15.44 16.33
N LYS A 329 -11.70 -16.76 16.26
CA LYS A 329 -13.01 -17.40 16.42
C LYS A 329 -13.31 -17.64 17.89
N LYS A 330 -14.46 -17.20 18.37
CA LYS A 330 -14.78 -17.09 19.81
C LYS A 330 -14.75 -18.42 20.55
N ASP A 331 -15.33 -19.45 19.97
CA ASP A 331 -15.46 -20.79 20.56
C ASP A 331 -14.15 -21.59 20.58
N LEU A 332 -13.18 -21.19 19.75
CA LEU A 332 -11.85 -21.79 19.69
C LEU A 332 -10.78 -20.96 20.42
N LYS A 333 -11.13 -19.82 21.02
CA LYS A 333 -10.16 -19.01 21.76
C LYS A 333 -9.88 -19.66 23.12
N ASN A 334 -8.60 -19.93 23.38
CA ASN A 334 -8.15 -20.36 24.70
C ASN A 334 -8.15 -19.18 25.67
N ASP A 335 -8.67 -19.36 26.88
CA ASP A 335 -8.42 -18.41 27.97
C ASP A 335 -6.95 -18.52 28.41
N PRO A 336 -6.22 -17.40 28.52
CA PRO A 336 -4.82 -17.43 28.97
C PRO A 336 -4.68 -17.97 30.40
N THR A 337 -3.91 -19.04 30.55
CA THR A 337 -3.56 -19.66 31.83
C THR A 337 -2.04 -19.84 31.93
N PHE A 338 -1.52 -19.87 33.16
CA PHE A 338 -0.09 -19.97 33.44
C PHE A 338 0.19 -21.08 34.45
N ASN A 339 1.22 -21.87 34.18
CA ASN A 339 1.71 -22.87 35.13
C ASN A 339 2.44 -22.23 36.32
N ASN A 340 2.84 -23.05 37.29
CA ASN A 340 3.58 -22.61 38.48
C ASN A 340 4.94 -21.94 38.19
N GLN A 341 5.45 -22.05 36.96
CA GLN A 341 6.68 -21.38 36.51
C GLN A 341 6.40 -20.05 35.79
N GLY A 342 5.13 -19.63 35.69
CA GLY A 342 4.73 -18.40 35.00
C GLY A 342 4.76 -18.49 33.48
N ALA A 343 4.86 -19.69 32.91
CA ALA A 343 4.80 -19.91 31.47
C ALA A 343 3.36 -20.27 31.05
N PRO A 344 2.92 -19.86 29.83
CA PRO A 344 1.61 -20.25 29.31
C PRO A 344 1.46 -21.77 29.29
N ASP A 345 0.38 -22.31 29.84
CA ASP A 345 0.09 -23.77 29.84
C ASP A 345 -1.11 -24.15 28.97
N ASN A 346 -1.73 -23.16 28.32
CA ASN A 346 -2.72 -23.33 27.25
C ASN A 346 -2.49 -22.38 26.06
N PRO A 347 -1.25 -22.30 25.51
CA PRO A 347 -0.93 -21.40 24.41
C PRO A 347 -1.75 -21.75 23.15
N GLN A 348 -1.97 -20.75 22.30
CA GLN A 348 -2.73 -20.90 21.06
C GLN A 348 -1.86 -20.52 19.86
N ASN A 349 -2.06 -21.21 18.74
CA ASN A 349 -1.40 -20.87 17.48
C ASN A 349 -1.71 -19.42 17.09
N LEU A 350 -0.68 -18.62 16.82
CA LEU A 350 -0.82 -17.22 16.48
C LEU A 350 0.05 -16.86 15.28
N LEU A 351 -0.56 -16.26 14.25
CA LEU A 351 0.16 -15.65 13.14
C LEU A 351 0.24 -14.14 13.32
N LEU A 352 1.45 -13.61 13.51
CA LEU A 352 1.73 -12.19 13.65
C LEU A 352 2.25 -11.60 12.33
N TYR A 353 1.57 -10.60 11.81
CA TYR A 353 1.90 -9.94 10.56
C TYR A 353 2.36 -8.50 10.77
N ALA A 354 3.35 -8.03 10.00
CA ALA A 354 3.71 -6.61 9.92
C ALA A 354 4.36 -6.24 8.57
N TYR A 355 4.52 -4.93 8.34
CA TYR A 355 5.21 -4.39 7.17
C TYR A 355 6.29 -3.37 7.57
N GLY A 356 5.88 -2.20 8.08
CA GLY A 356 6.78 -1.29 8.82
C GLY A 356 7.75 -0.46 7.99
N SER A 357 7.40 -0.06 6.76
CA SER A 357 8.26 0.78 5.90
C SER A 357 7.44 1.75 5.04
N TYR A 358 8.08 2.80 4.52
CA TYR A 358 7.51 3.82 3.62
C TYR A 358 6.32 4.60 4.18
N GLY A 359 6.15 4.58 5.50
CA GLY A 359 4.96 5.13 6.15
C GLY A 359 3.67 4.35 5.87
N SER A 360 3.76 3.18 5.23
CA SER A 360 2.62 2.35 4.88
C SER A 360 2.01 1.71 6.13
N THR A 361 0.74 2.02 6.39
CA THR A 361 -0.01 1.43 7.52
C THR A 361 -0.88 0.29 7.05
N ARG A 362 -0.69 -0.89 7.65
CA ARG A 362 -1.50 -2.08 7.41
C ARG A 362 -2.77 -2.00 8.26
N ASP A 363 -3.74 -1.23 7.78
CA ASP A 363 -5.05 -1.07 8.42
C ASP A 363 -5.72 -2.43 8.71
N PRO A 364 -6.46 -2.57 9.82
CA PRO A 364 -7.23 -3.79 10.09
C PRO A 364 -8.37 -3.94 9.08
N TYR A 365 -8.38 -5.08 8.37
CA TYR A 365 -9.34 -5.37 7.31
C TYR A 365 -9.77 -6.85 7.30
N PHE A 366 -10.92 -7.12 6.69
CA PHE A 366 -11.45 -8.46 6.55
C PHE A 366 -10.74 -9.21 5.43
N SER A 367 -10.32 -10.44 5.71
CA SER A 367 -9.80 -11.35 4.69
C SER A 367 -10.53 -12.68 4.76
N SER A 368 -11.18 -13.07 3.66
CA SER A 368 -11.84 -14.37 3.56
C SER A 368 -10.86 -15.54 3.64
N THR A 369 -9.63 -15.37 3.17
CA THR A 369 -8.64 -16.46 3.22
C THR A 369 -8.20 -16.75 4.64
N ARG A 370 -8.14 -15.71 5.48
CA ARG A 370 -7.79 -15.80 6.91
C ARG A 370 -8.74 -16.71 7.68
N LEU A 371 -10.00 -16.85 7.24
CA LEU A 371 -10.96 -17.76 7.87
C LEU A 371 -10.42 -19.19 7.99
N SER A 372 -9.63 -19.66 7.01
CA SER A 372 -8.99 -20.98 7.08
C SER A 372 -8.11 -21.16 8.32
N LEU A 373 -7.41 -20.11 8.76
CA LEU A 373 -6.64 -20.08 10.01
C LEU A 373 -7.59 -20.02 11.22
N LEU A 374 -8.51 -19.05 11.23
CA LEU A 374 -9.36 -18.78 12.39
C LEU A 374 -10.26 -19.98 12.75
N ASP A 375 -10.81 -20.65 11.72
CA ASP A 375 -11.62 -21.86 11.87
C ASP A 375 -10.82 -23.08 12.33
N ARG A 376 -9.49 -23.01 12.32
CA ARG A 376 -8.55 -24.02 12.85
C ARG A 376 -7.92 -23.58 14.17
N GLY A 377 -8.51 -22.60 14.84
CA GLY A 377 -8.10 -22.15 16.16
C GLY A 377 -6.83 -21.30 16.16
N PHE A 378 -6.42 -20.73 15.02
CA PHE A 378 -5.39 -19.70 15.02
C PHE A 378 -5.96 -18.36 15.47
N ILE A 379 -5.12 -17.59 16.15
CA ILE A 379 -5.23 -16.15 16.27
C ILE A 379 -4.47 -15.52 15.09
N TYR A 380 -5.05 -14.49 14.48
CA TYR A 380 -4.32 -13.65 13.53
C TYR A 380 -4.18 -12.25 14.11
N ALA A 381 -2.98 -11.69 14.03
CA ALA A 381 -2.70 -10.35 14.53
C ALA A 381 -1.85 -9.52 13.57
N ILE A 382 -2.07 -8.21 13.58
CA ILE A 382 -1.25 -7.21 12.87
C ILE A 382 -0.55 -6.36 13.93
N ALA A 383 0.78 -6.39 13.96
CA ALA A 383 1.58 -5.45 14.73
C ALA A 383 1.81 -4.17 13.92
N HIS A 384 1.32 -3.04 14.43
CA HIS A 384 1.46 -1.73 13.81
C HIS A 384 2.78 -1.07 14.24
N VAL A 385 3.88 -1.63 13.76
CA VAL A 385 5.25 -1.21 14.11
C VAL A 385 5.62 0.16 13.52
N ARG A 386 6.62 0.82 14.12
CA ARG A 386 7.24 2.02 13.54
C ARG A 386 7.80 1.76 12.15
N GLY A 387 7.93 2.84 11.37
CA GLY A 387 8.13 2.80 9.92
C GLY A 387 6.80 2.80 9.15
N SER A 388 5.68 2.55 9.83
CA SER A 388 4.33 2.90 9.39
C SER A 388 3.90 4.28 9.93
N GLN A 389 2.86 4.88 9.36
CA GLN A 389 2.25 6.12 9.87
C GLN A 389 1.05 5.85 10.79
N ILE A 390 1.09 4.78 11.60
CA ILE A 390 -0.02 4.43 12.50
C ILE A 390 -0.38 5.58 13.46
N TYR A 391 0.61 6.34 13.91
CA TYR A 391 0.43 7.57 14.71
C TYR A 391 0.85 8.84 13.96
N GLY A 392 0.70 8.84 12.63
CA GLY A 392 1.13 9.95 11.79
C GLY A 392 2.61 9.88 11.41
N ARG A 393 3.13 10.98 10.86
CA ARG A 393 4.45 11.01 10.20
C ARG A 393 5.61 10.67 11.14
N GLN A 394 5.54 11.10 12.40
CA GLN A 394 6.59 10.81 13.38
C GLN A 394 6.83 9.30 13.56
N SER A 395 5.78 8.49 13.53
CA SER A 395 5.91 7.03 13.63
C SER A 395 6.67 6.41 12.45
N TYR A 396 6.64 7.06 11.29
CA TYR A 396 7.40 6.65 10.11
C TYR A 396 8.85 7.12 10.22
N ASP A 397 9.08 8.40 10.57
CA ASP A 397 10.43 8.95 10.82
C ASP A 397 11.20 8.13 11.88
N ASP A 398 10.50 7.64 12.91
CA ASP A 398 11.05 6.82 13.99
C ASP A 398 11.28 5.35 13.61
N GLY A 399 11.03 4.95 12.36
CA GLY A 399 11.25 3.59 11.86
C GLY A 399 11.84 3.53 10.46
N LYS A 400 12.57 4.57 10.05
CA LYS A 400 13.33 4.63 8.80
C LYS A 400 14.76 5.13 9.04
N MET A 401 15.62 5.06 8.03
CA MET A 401 17.01 5.54 8.08
C MET A 401 17.74 4.96 9.31
N LEU A 402 18.37 5.82 10.11
CA LEU A 402 19.11 5.44 11.33
C LEU A 402 18.21 5.07 12.53
N ASN A 403 16.90 5.05 12.33
CA ASN A 403 15.93 4.53 13.27
C ASN A 403 15.32 3.20 12.78
N LYS A 404 15.75 2.66 11.63
CA LYS A 404 15.08 1.51 11.01
C LYS A 404 14.94 0.30 11.93
N LYS A 405 15.92 0.08 12.81
CA LYS A 405 15.90 -1.02 13.79
C LYS A 405 14.68 -1.02 14.70
N ASN A 406 14.06 0.14 14.95
CA ASN A 406 12.82 0.23 15.71
C ASN A 406 11.70 -0.61 15.10
N THR A 407 11.62 -0.71 13.77
CA THR A 407 10.67 -1.59 13.07
C THR A 407 10.77 -3.03 13.57
N PHE A 408 12.01 -3.55 13.65
CA PHE A 408 12.28 -4.94 14.01
C PHE A 408 12.11 -5.17 15.51
N THR A 409 12.57 -4.24 16.34
CA THR A 409 12.43 -4.37 17.79
C THR A 409 10.99 -4.23 18.24
N ASP A 410 10.20 -3.34 17.64
CA ASP A 410 8.77 -3.22 17.91
C ASP A 410 8.04 -4.52 17.58
N PHE A 411 8.40 -5.19 16.48
CA PHE A 411 7.81 -6.48 16.10
C PHE A 411 8.15 -7.60 17.09
N ILE A 412 9.42 -7.67 17.51
CA ILE A 412 9.87 -8.61 18.54
C ILE A 412 9.18 -8.33 19.88
N ASP A 413 9.06 -7.06 20.27
CA ASP A 413 8.43 -6.66 21.53
C ASP A 413 6.92 -6.95 21.51
N ALA A 414 6.25 -6.79 20.35
CA ALA A 414 4.88 -7.23 20.14
C ALA A 414 4.73 -8.74 20.29
N GLY A 415 5.62 -9.55 19.70
CA GLY A 415 5.63 -11.00 19.87
C GLY A 415 5.83 -11.42 21.34
N LYS A 416 6.80 -10.80 22.03
CA LYS A 416 7.06 -11.03 23.45
C LYS A 416 5.89 -10.64 24.34
N TYR A 417 5.19 -9.54 24.02
CA TYR A 417 3.97 -9.15 24.71
C TYR A 417 2.89 -10.22 24.57
N LEU A 418 2.63 -10.73 23.36
CA LEU A 418 1.62 -11.77 23.13
C LEU A 418 1.93 -13.07 23.89
N VAL A 419 3.21 -13.44 23.99
CA VAL A 419 3.66 -14.57 24.83
C VAL A 419 3.43 -14.29 26.31
N LYS A 420 3.80 -13.10 26.77
CA LYS A 420 3.65 -12.69 28.17
C LYS A 420 2.19 -12.66 28.61
N GLU A 421 1.27 -12.22 27.76
CA GLU A 421 -0.17 -12.22 28.02
C GLU A 421 -0.80 -13.61 27.91
N GLY A 422 -0.01 -14.65 27.63
CA GLY A 422 -0.47 -16.04 27.55
C GLY A 422 -1.35 -16.33 26.33
N LEU A 423 -1.33 -15.47 25.30
CA LEU A 423 -2.09 -15.69 24.07
C LEU A 423 -1.44 -16.75 23.18
N THR A 424 -0.13 -16.95 23.30
CA THR A 424 0.70 -17.89 22.54
C THR A 424 1.97 -18.21 23.35
N ASP A 425 2.83 -19.08 22.84
CA ASP A 425 4.21 -19.23 23.27
C ASP A 425 5.15 -19.31 22.03
N PRO A 426 6.48 -19.41 22.19
CA PRO A 426 7.39 -19.54 21.04
C PRO A 426 7.22 -20.81 20.18
N ASN A 427 6.57 -21.86 20.70
CA ASN A 427 6.25 -23.07 19.94
C ASN A 427 4.96 -22.93 19.12
N HIS A 428 4.19 -21.87 19.33
CA HIS A 428 2.90 -21.61 18.67
C HIS A 428 2.84 -20.22 17.99
N LEU A 429 3.90 -19.41 18.09
CA LEU A 429 3.99 -18.07 17.49
C LEU A 429 4.68 -18.11 16.12
N PHE A 430 3.96 -17.65 15.09
CA PHE A 430 4.42 -17.54 13.71
C PHE A 430 4.53 -16.07 13.29
N ALA A 431 5.42 -15.79 12.34
CA ALA A 431 5.59 -14.45 11.77
C ALA A 431 5.47 -14.42 10.25
N GLU A 432 4.84 -13.39 9.71
CA GLU A 432 4.67 -13.18 8.27
C GLU A 432 4.95 -11.72 7.87
N GLY A 433 5.64 -11.55 6.75
CA GLY A 433 5.87 -10.24 6.13
C GLY A 433 6.32 -10.40 4.67
N GLY A 434 5.99 -9.41 3.84
CA GLY A 434 6.32 -9.44 2.42
C GLY A 434 6.95 -8.15 1.90
N SER A 435 7.80 -8.23 0.86
CA SER A 435 8.58 -7.11 0.32
C SER A 435 9.48 -6.49 1.40
N ALA A 436 9.29 -5.21 1.76
CA ALA A 436 9.96 -4.62 2.92
C ALA A 436 9.49 -5.20 4.27
N GLY A 437 8.31 -5.83 4.33
CA GLY A 437 7.95 -6.71 5.44
C GLY A 437 8.77 -8.01 5.44
N GLY A 438 9.28 -8.45 4.30
CA GLY A 438 10.24 -9.55 4.19
C GLY A 438 11.62 -9.19 4.73
N LEU A 439 12.06 -7.92 4.60
CA LEU A 439 13.21 -7.37 5.33
C LEU A 439 13.00 -7.51 6.84
N LEU A 440 11.82 -7.12 7.33
CA LEU A 440 11.46 -7.30 8.74
C LEU A 440 11.59 -8.76 9.17
N ILE A 441 11.04 -9.71 8.40
CA ILE A 441 11.16 -11.14 8.71
C ILE A 441 12.62 -11.61 8.68
N GLY A 442 13.41 -11.22 7.68
CA GLY A 442 14.82 -11.56 7.60
C GLY A 442 15.64 -11.03 8.78
N ALA A 443 15.33 -9.83 9.28
CA ALA A 443 16.01 -9.25 10.42
C ALA A 443 15.65 -9.96 11.74
N ILE A 444 14.36 -10.22 11.98
CA ILE A 444 13.90 -10.79 13.26
C ILE A 444 14.29 -12.26 13.45
N VAL A 445 14.46 -13.03 12.37
CA VAL A 445 15.00 -14.41 12.48
C VAL A 445 16.49 -14.46 12.79
N ASN A 446 17.23 -13.38 12.55
CA ASN A 446 18.61 -13.23 12.99
C ASN A 446 18.65 -12.72 14.44
N MET A 447 17.80 -11.76 14.80
CA MET A 447 17.84 -11.05 16.09
C MET A 447 17.19 -11.81 17.26
N ALA A 448 16.15 -12.61 17.00
CA ALA A 448 15.40 -13.35 18.02
C ALA A 448 14.84 -14.67 17.44
N PRO A 449 15.69 -15.57 16.91
CA PRO A 449 15.25 -16.83 16.30
C PRO A 449 14.41 -17.70 17.23
N GLU A 450 14.66 -17.62 18.54
CA GLU A 450 14.01 -18.43 19.57
C GLU A 450 12.54 -18.08 19.82
N LEU A 451 12.08 -16.92 19.34
CA LEU A 451 10.72 -16.44 19.57
C LEU A 451 9.68 -17.07 18.63
N TRP A 452 10.13 -17.66 17.52
CA TRP A 452 9.27 -18.03 16.39
C TRP A 452 9.28 -19.54 16.16
N LYS A 453 8.10 -20.15 16.07
CA LYS A 453 7.95 -21.53 15.62
C LYS A 453 8.24 -21.66 14.13
N GLY A 454 7.74 -20.72 13.35
CA GLY A 454 7.98 -20.64 11.91
C GLY A 454 7.70 -19.26 11.33
N THR A 455 8.29 -18.96 10.18
CA THR A 455 8.17 -17.67 9.49
C THR A 455 7.89 -17.81 8.00
N ILE A 456 7.17 -16.84 7.46
CA ILE A 456 6.92 -16.68 6.03
C ILE A 456 7.52 -15.34 5.59
N ALA A 457 8.51 -15.39 4.69
CA ALA A 457 9.13 -14.21 4.09
C ALA A 457 8.77 -14.16 2.60
N ALA A 458 7.79 -13.32 2.24
CA ALA A 458 7.30 -13.22 0.87
C ALA A 458 8.04 -12.15 0.07
N VAL A 459 8.54 -12.48 -1.13
CA VAL A 459 9.33 -11.59 -2.01
C VAL A 459 10.30 -10.68 -1.21
N PRO A 460 11.17 -11.22 -0.35
CA PRO A 460 11.75 -10.45 0.75
C PRO A 460 12.99 -9.64 0.33
N PHE A 461 13.03 -8.35 0.67
CA PHE A 461 14.22 -7.50 0.52
C PHE A 461 15.24 -7.87 1.61
N VAL A 462 16.33 -8.55 1.24
CA VAL A 462 17.22 -9.21 2.23
C VAL A 462 18.70 -8.97 1.98
N ASP A 463 19.08 -8.53 0.77
CA ASP A 463 20.46 -8.21 0.41
C ASP A 463 20.67 -6.70 0.43
N VAL A 464 20.38 -6.10 1.60
CA VAL A 464 20.17 -4.65 1.75
C VAL A 464 21.41 -3.85 1.36
N VAL A 465 22.58 -4.21 1.89
CA VAL A 465 23.81 -3.44 1.65
C VAL A 465 24.26 -3.54 0.19
N THR A 466 24.30 -4.76 -0.36
CA THR A 466 24.71 -4.96 -1.76
C THR A 466 23.79 -4.24 -2.73
N THR A 467 22.47 -4.36 -2.53
CA THR A 467 21.48 -3.76 -3.43
C THR A 467 21.50 -2.24 -3.33
N MET A 468 21.59 -1.67 -2.12
CA MET A 468 21.59 -0.22 -1.93
C MET A 468 22.90 0.48 -2.33
N LEU A 469 23.98 -0.28 -2.57
CA LEU A 469 25.23 0.22 -3.16
C LEU A 469 25.18 0.30 -4.70
N ASP A 470 24.18 -0.30 -5.35
CA ASP A 470 24.11 -0.37 -6.82
C ASP A 470 22.87 0.38 -7.35
N ALA A 471 23.09 1.62 -7.77
CA ALA A 471 22.05 2.49 -8.35
C ALA A 471 21.51 2.00 -9.71
N SER A 472 22.15 1.00 -10.35
CA SER A 472 21.62 0.43 -11.59
C SER A 472 20.44 -0.53 -11.37
N ILE A 473 20.25 -0.98 -10.13
CA ILE A 473 19.11 -1.83 -9.75
C ILE A 473 17.87 -0.92 -9.59
N PRO A 474 16.71 -1.30 -10.18
CA PRO A 474 15.46 -0.56 -9.98
C PRO A 474 15.17 -0.29 -8.51
N LEU A 475 14.65 0.91 -8.22
CA LEU A 475 14.31 1.44 -6.89
C LEU A 475 15.48 1.92 -6.02
N THR A 476 16.72 1.49 -6.24
CA THR A 476 17.83 1.78 -5.30
C THR A 476 17.99 3.27 -4.97
N SER A 477 18.09 4.12 -6.00
CA SER A 477 18.25 5.56 -5.80
C SER A 477 17.03 6.22 -5.14
N ASN A 478 15.82 5.73 -5.44
CA ASN A 478 14.57 6.22 -4.83
C ASN A 478 14.47 5.87 -3.34
N GLU A 479 15.15 4.82 -2.89
CA GLU A 479 15.02 4.27 -1.54
C GLU A 479 16.12 4.73 -0.58
N TRP A 480 17.08 5.55 -1.02
CA TRP A 480 18.08 6.11 -0.11
C TRP A 480 17.48 6.96 1.02
N ASP A 481 16.34 7.62 0.79
CA ASP A 481 15.60 8.37 1.81
C ASP A 481 14.78 7.46 2.78
N GLU A 482 14.67 6.17 2.48
CA GLU A 482 14.05 5.16 3.35
C GLU A 482 15.09 4.45 4.22
N TRP A 483 16.18 3.97 3.63
CA TRP A 483 17.18 3.13 4.32
C TRP A 483 18.48 3.85 4.69
N GLY A 484 18.87 4.83 3.88
CA GLY A 484 20.20 5.45 3.84
C GLY A 484 20.98 5.06 2.59
N ASN A 485 21.93 5.91 2.18
CA ASN A 485 22.88 5.59 1.12
C ASN A 485 24.14 4.93 1.71
N PRO A 486 24.37 3.61 1.52
CA PRO A 486 25.50 2.89 2.08
C PRO A 486 26.86 3.24 1.45
N GLU A 487 26.92 4.09 0.42
CA GLU A 487 28.20 4.71 0.01
C GLU A 487 28.76 5.60 1.12
N GLU A 488 27.89 6.15 1.97
CA GLU A 488 28.30 6.87 3.17
C GLU A 488 28.48 5.90 4.35
N LYS A 489 29.67 5.91 4.95
CA LYS A 489 30.05 5.00 6.04
C LYS A 489 29.03 4.93 7.19
N LYS A 490 28.42 6.06 7.54
CA LYS A 490 27.42 6.14 8.62
C LYS A 490 26.20 5.25 8.34
N TYR A 491 25.67 5.29 7.11
CA TYR A 491 24.55 4.45 6.71
C TYR A 491 25.02 3.02 6.45
N TYR A 492 26.19 2.83 5.84
CA TYR A 492 26.79 1.50 5.66
C TYR A 492 26.85 0.71 6.97
N ASP A 493 27.47 1.27 8.02
CA ASP A 493 27.63 0.60 9.31
C ASP A 493 26.27 0.27 9.94
N TYR A 494 25.30 1.19 9.84
CA TYR A 494 23.97 1.01 10.39
C TYR A 494 23.16 -0.04 9.63
N MET A 495 23.13 0.04 8.29
CA MET A 495 22.44 -0.91 7.41
C MET A 495 23.02 -2.31 7.52
N LEU A 496 24.35 -2.43 7.50
CA LEU A 496 25.05 -3.70 7.67
C LEU A 496 24.63 -4.38 8.98
N SER A 497 24.42 -3.60 10.05
CA SER A 497 24.05 -4.12 11.36
C SER A 497 22.63 -4.71 11.47
N TYR A 498 21.81 -4.63 10.41
CA TYR A 498 20.51 -5.31 10.33
C TYR A 498 20.25 -6.05 9.01
N SER A 499 21.07 -5.84 7.97
CA SER A 499 20.91 -6.48 6.67
C SER A 499 20.81 -8.01 6.80
N PRO A 500 19.66 -8.63 6.45
CA PRO A 500 19.41 -10.04 6.73
C PRO A 500 20.44 -10.98 6.13
N TYR A 501 20.85 -10.74 4.87
CA TYR A 501 21.87 -11.53 4.19
C TYR A 501 23.22 -11.42 4.91
N ASP A 502 23.64 -10.22 5.28
CA ASP A 502 24.95 -10.00 5.88
C ASP A 502 25.06 -10.53 7.30
N GLN A 503 23.96 -10.51 8.05
CA GLN A 503 23.89 -10.92 9.46
C GLN A 503 23.59 -12.42 9.68
N VAL A 504 23.57 -13.25 8.62
CA VAL A 504 23.48 -14.71 8.78
C VAL A 504 24.72 -15.24 9.50
N ILE A 505 24.51 -16.03 10.57
CA ILE A 505 25.53 -16.72 11.36
C ILE A 505 25.13 -18.17 11.60
N ASP A 506 26.07 -19.00 12.08
CA ASP A 506 25.76 -20.36 12.53
C ASP A 506 24.81 -20.35 13.74
N GLN A 507 23.53 -20.66 13.51
CA GLN A 507 22.53 -20.74 14.57
C GLN A 507 21.32 -21.61 14.20
N VAL A 508 20.51 -21.92 15.20
CA VAL A 508 19.20 -22.56 14.97
C VAL A 508 18.21 -21.47 14.56
N HIS A 509 17.75 -21.54 13.31
CA HIS A 509 16.71 -20.66 12.78
C HIS A 509 15.32 -21.31 12.92
N PRO A 510 14.22 -20.52 12.96
CA PRO A 510 12.87 -21.07 12.92
C PRO A 510 12.59 -21.77 11.59
N ASN A 511 11.53 -22.59 11.55
CA ASN A 511 11.05 -23.15 10.29
C ASN A 511 10.70 -22.00 9.33
N MET A 512 11.10 -22.07 8.06
CA MET A 512 10.95 -20.92 7.17
C MET A 512 10.47 -21.30 5.78
N LEU A 513 9.46 -20.58 5.31
CA LEU A 513 9.02 -20.56 3.92
C LEU A 513 9.37 -19.19 3.31
N VAL A 514 10.19 -19.21 2.26
CA VAL A 514 10.48 -18.04 1.44
C VAL A 514 9.73 -18.16 0.12
N THR A 515 8.99 -17.13 -0.28
CA THR A 515 8.36 -17.06 -1.60
C THR A 515 8.98 -15.94 -2.43
N SER A 516 9.06 -16.09 -3.75
CA SER A 516 9.57 -15.05 -4.66
C SER A 516 9.06 -15.26 -6.08
N GLY A 517 9.26 -14.27 -6.97
CA GLY A 517 8.89 -14.33 -8.38
C GLY A 517 10.07 -14.02 -9.29
N PHE A 518 10.22 -14.77 -10.38
CA PHE A 518 11.36 -14.61 -11.30
C PHE A 518 11.33 -13.25 -12.03
N PHE A 519 10.14 -12.72 -12.34
CA PHE A 519 9.96 -11.43 -13.01
C PHE A 519 9.65 -10.29 -12.03
N ASP A 520 10.00 -10.43 -10.75
CA ASP A 520 9.74 -9.39 -9.76
C ASP A 520 10.52 -8.11 -10.07
N SER A 521 9.79 -7.00 -10.22
CA SER A 521 10.34 -5.69 -10.54
C SER A 521 10.67 -4.84 -9.31
N GLN A 522 10.28 -5.27 -8.11
CA GLN A 522 10.50 -4.53 -6.87
C GLN A 522 11.65 -5.14 -6.06
N VAL A 523 11.59 -6.44 -5.81
CA VAL A 523 12.64 -7.18 -5.10
C VAL A 523 13.20 -8.21 -6.04
N GLN A 524 14.46 -8.07 -6.39
CA GLN A 524 15.03 -8.87 -7.45
C GLN A 524 15.17 -10.33 -7.01
N TYR A 525 14.81 -11.26 -7.89
CA TYR A 525 14.69 -12.69 -7.57
C TYR A 525 15.98 -13.31 -6.97
N TRP A 526 17.15 -12.72 -7.24
CA TRP A 526 18.43 -13.20 -6.73
C TRP A 526 18.64 -12.89 -5.24
N GLU A 527 17.97 -11.88 -4.67
CA GLU A 527 18.10 -11.56 -3.25
C GLU A 527 17.67 -12.74 -2.35
N PRO A 528 16.42 -13.26 -2.44
CA PRO A 528 16.03 -14.43 -1.68
C PRO A 528 16.82 -15.68 -2.06
N LEU A 529 17.28 -15.83 -3.31
CA LEU A 529 18.12 -16.97 -3.70
C LEU A 529 19.48 -16.96 -2.98
N LYS A 530 20.17 -15.82 -2.97
CA LYS A 530 21.44 -15.65 -2.25
C LYS A 530 21.27 -15.88 -0.76
N TRP A 531 20.21 -15.33 -0.18
CA TRP A 531 19.90 -15.49 1.23
C TRP A 531 19.61 -16.94 1.61
N MET A 532 18.79 -17.64 0.81
CA MET A 532 18.52 -19.07 1.00
C MET A 532 19.79 -19.92 0.95
N ALA A 533 20.69 -19.64 0.01
CA ALA A 533 21.96 -20.36 -0.09
C ALA A 533 22.82 -20.15 1.16
N LYS A 534 23.02 -18.89 1.58
CA LYS A 534 23.79 -18.55 2.78
C LYS A 534 23.18 -19.12 4.05
N LEU A 535 21.85 -19.08 4.19
CA LEU A 535 21.14 -19.71 5.32
C LEU A 535 21.44 -21.21 5.37
N ARG A 536 21.35 -21.93 4.25
CA ARG A 536 21.63 -23.39 4.21
C ARG A 536 23.06 -23.73 4.65
N ASP A 537 24.03 -22.90 4.29
CA ASP A 537 25.43 -23.11 4.68
C ASP A 537 25.67 -22.91 6.19
N ASN A 538 24.81 -22.14 6.87
CA ASN A 538 24.92 -21.78 8.28
C ASN A 538 23.77 -22.36 9.14
N TRP A 539 22.95 -23.26 8.58
CA TRP A 539 21.73 -23.75 9.19
C TRP A 539 22.03 -24.82 10.25
N GLN A 540 21.67 -24.57 11.50
CA GLN A 540 21.80 -25.55 12.59
C GLN A 540 20.42 -26.09 13.01
N GLY A 541 20.37 -27.36 13.39
CA GLY A 541 19.14 -28.03 13.83
C GLY A 541 18.30 -28.65 12.71
N GLU A 542 17.09 -29.08 13.05
CA GLU A 542 16.22 -29.89 12.17
C GLU A 542 15.04 -29.10 11.57
N ASN A 543 14.96 -27.80 11.84
CA ASN A 543 13.90 -26.94 11.29
C ASN A 543 13.99 -26.89 9.76
N VAL A 544 12.84 -26.82 9.09
CA VAL A 544 12.78 -26.85 7.63
C VAL A 544 12.99 -25.47 7.02
N LEU A 545 13.62 -25.44 5.84
CA LEU A 545 13.85 -24.23 5.04
C LEU A 545 13.44 -24.48 3.59
N TYR A 546 12.36 -23.82 3.15
CA TYR A 546 11.78 -23.96 1.82
C TYR A 546 11.83 -22.65 1.03
N LEU A 547 12.03 -22.78 -0.28
CA LEU A 547 11.87 -21.69 -1.24
C LEU A 547 10.83 -22.08 -2.28
N HIS A 548 9.84 -21.22 -2.49
CA HIS A 548 8.92 -21.28 -3.62
C HIS A 548 9.18 -20.11 -4.58
N MET A 549 9.84 -20.41 -5.71
CA MET A 549 10.09 -19.43 -6.78
C MET A 549 9.02 -19.57 -7.87
N ASN A 550 8.22 -18.54 -8.06
CA ASN A 550 7.23 -18.48 -9.13
C ASN A 550 7.91 -18.06 -10.45
N MET A 551 7.97 -18.98 -11.41
CA MET A 551 8.68 -18.76 -12.67
C MET A 551 7.89 -17.96 -13.71
N ASP A 552 6.59 -17.69 -13.49
CA ASP A 552 5.72 -17.08 -14.50
C ASP A 552 5.14 -15.71 -14.07
N ALA A 553 5.59 -15.16 -12.95
CA ALA A 553 5.07 -13.89 -12.42
C ALA A 553 6.13 -13.07 -11.68
N GLY A 554 5.82 -11.80 -11.46
CA GLY A 554 6.63 -10.88 -10.65
C GLY A 554 6.03 -10.61 -9.27
N HIS A 555 6.18 -9.36 -8.79
CA HIS A 555 5.94 -8.99 -7.39
C HIS A 555 4.55 -9.30 -6.83
N GLY A 556 3.52 -9.19 -7.68
CA GLY A 556 2.12 -9.42 -7.28
C GLY A 556 1.64 -10.86 -7.44
N GLY A 557 2.53 -11.78 -7.84
CA GLY A 557 2.16 -13.15 -8.21
C GLY A 557 1.40 -13.21 -9.54
N LYS A 558 0.86 -14.39 -9.87
CA LYS A 558 0.16 -14.61 -11.14
C LYS A 558 -1.17 -13.85 -11.19
N SER A 559 -1.52 -13.31 -12.35
CA SER A 559 -2.85 -12.79 -12.64
C SER A 559 -3.92 -13.88 -12.60
N GLY A 560 -5.16 -13.49 -12.32
CA GLY A 560 -6.32 -14.37 -12.23
C GLY A 560 -6.79 -14.64 -10.80
N ARG A 561 -8.11 -14.55 -10.59
CA ARG A 561 -8.77 -14.56 -9.28
C ARG A 561 -8.38 -15.73 -8.36
N PHE A 562 -8.16 -16.92 -8.92
CA PHE A 562 -7.94 -18.16 -8.15
C PHE A 562 -6.48 -18.46 -7.86
N ARG A 563 -5.53 -17.92 -8.64
CA ARG A 563 -4.11 -18.31 -8.52
C ARG A 563 -3.51 -17.85 -7.19
N ARG A 564 -3.83 -16.63 -6.74
CA ARG A 564 -3.48 -16.12 -5.39
C ARG A 564 -3.91 -17.04 -4.24
N TYR A 565 -5.02 -17.77 -4.39
CA TYR A 565 -5.48 -18.68 -3.33
C TYR A 565 -4.60 -19.92 -3.21
N ARG A 566 -3.87 -20.32 -4.26
CA ARG A 566 -2.89 -21.42 -4.19
C ARG A 566 -1.65 -21.00 -3.41
N GLU A 567 -1.22 -19.75 -3.56
CA GLU A 567 -0.09 -19.19 -2.80
C GLU A 567 -0.45 -19.11 -1.31
N VAL A 568 -1.61 -18.54 -0.96
CA VAL A 568 -2.09 -18.51 0.43
C VAL A 568 -2.32 -19.93 0.99
N ALA A 569 -2.82 -20.86 0.17
CA ALA A 569 -2.99 -22.25 0.61
C ALA A 569 -1.65 -22.94 0.89
N LEU A 570 -0.61 -22.67 0.08
CA LEU A 570 0.75 -23.17 0.31
C LEU A 570 1.31 -22.62 1.63
N GLU A 571 1.18 -21.31 1.83
CA GLU A 571 1.61 -20.61 3.05
C GLU A 571 0.93 -21.18 4.30
N TYR A 572 -0.41 -21.34 4.27
CA TYR A 572 -1.13 -21.86 5.43
C TYR A 572 -0.92 -23.37 5.62
N ALA A 573 -0.78 -24.15 4.55
CA ALA A 573 -0.42 -25.56 4.67
C ALA A 573 0.93 -25.74 5.37
N PHE A 574 1.90 -24.88 5.08
CA PHE A 574 3.18 -24.85 5.80
C PHE A 574 2.98 -24.57 7.31
N LEU A 575 2.17 -23.57 7.67
CA LEU A 575 1.88 -23.28 9.09
C LEU A 575 1.16 -24.46 9.77
N PHE A 576 0.17 -25.06 9.10
CA PHE A 576 -0.62 -26.18 9.62
C PHE A 576 0.23 -27.44 9.84
N ASP A 577 1.12 -27.77 8.90
CA ASP A 577 2.01 -28.93 9.02
C ASP A 577 2.90 -28.82 10.27
N LEU A 578 3.43 -27.62 10.57
CA LEU A 578 4.28 -27.36 11.74
C LEU A 578 3.57 -27.55 13.10
N VAL A 579 2.24 -27.51 13.10
CA VAL A 579 1.40 -27.70 14.30
C VAL A 579 0.56 -28.97 14.23
N GLY A 580 0.81 -29.83 13.24
CA GLY A 580 0.16 -31.13 13.10
C GLY A 580 -1.30 -31.09 12.62
N ILE A 581 -1.75 -29.97 12.05
CA ILE A 581 -3.09 -29.86 11.46
C ILE A 581 -3.02 -30.37 10.01
N LYS A 582 -3.73 -31.46 9.72
CA LYS A 582 -3.65 -32.16 8.42
C LYS A 582 -4.89 -32.02 7.53
N GLU A 583 -6.00 -31.52 8.07
CA GLU A 583 -7.25 -31.27 7.34
C GLU A 583 -7.73 -29.83 7.48
#